data_AF-D4KC61-F1
#
_entry.id   AF-D4KC61-F1
#
_cell.length_a   1.000
_cell.length_b   1.000
_cell.length_c   1.000
_cell.angle_alpha   90.00
_cell.angle_beta   90.00
_cell.angle_gamma   90.00
#
_symmetry.space_group_name_H-M   'P 1'
#
loop_
_entity.id
_entity.type
_entity.pdbx_description
1 polymer ?
#
loop_
_entity_poly.entity_id
_entity_poly.type
_entity_poly.pdbx_seq_one_letter_code
_entity_poly.pdbx_strand_id
1 'polypeptide(L)'
;MDKFVNATRLIGVLDSALARPRVRGNAKSIGGMWCDMAMQYTKSILEKEMSAGGEFRRVVHAHWIEHEADFGESLYCECSSCHNSTGIDCTLFCGACGAIMDEQTIKVKDY
;
A
#
# COMPACT_ATOMS: atom_id res chain seq x y z
N MET A 1 11.51 -8.14 -6.74
CA MET A 1 10.07 -8.31 -6.47
C MET A 1 9.39 -7.08 -7.04
N ASP A 2 8.94 -7.17 -8.30
CA ASP A 2 8.36 -6.04 -9.06
C ASP A 2 6.84 -6.18 -9.23
N LYS A 3 6.14 -6.73 -8.23
CA LYS A 3 4.73 -7.13 -8.44
C LYS A 3 3.71 -6.01 -8.23
N PHE A 4 4.02 -4.98 -7.45
CA PHE A 4 3.07 -3.91 -7.15
C PHE A 4 3.71 -2.54 -7.26
N VAL A 5 2.95 -1.60 -7.83
CA VAL A 5 3.33 -0.18 -7.93
C VAL A 5 2.71 0.57 -6.75
N ASN A 6 3.58 1.15 -5.92
CA ASN A 6 3.16 2.00 -4.80
C ASN A 6 2.45 3.27 -5.30
N ALA A 7 1.16 3.38 -5.00
CA ALA A 7 0.32 4.52 -5.37
C ALA A 7 0.12 5.56 -4.24
N THR A 8 0.65 5.34 -3.03
CA THR A 8 0.36 6.20 -1.85
C THR A 8 0.67 7.67 -2.12
N ARG A 9 1.87 7.96 -2.64
CA ARG A 9 2.29 9.34 -2.90
C ARG A 9 1.45 9.99 -4.01
N LEU A 10 1.14 9.24 -5.06
CA LEU A 10 0.33 9.73 -6.19
C LEU A 10 -1.09 10.09 -5.73
N ILE A 11 -1.73 9.21 -4.94
CA ILE A 11 -3.05 9.46 -4.37
C ILE A 11 -3.01 10.70 -3.47
N GLY A 12 -2.01 10.82 -2.60
CA GLY A 12 -1.86 12.00 -1.73
C GLY A 12 -1.69 13.32 -2.50
N VAL A 13 -0.99 13.29 -3.64
CA VAL A 13 -0.88 14.45 -4.55
C VAL A 13 -2.23 14.80 -5.16
N LEU A 14 -2.99 13.80 -5.64
CA LEU A 14 -4.33 14.01 -6.20
C LEU A 14 -5.30 14.58 -5.15
N ASP A 15 -5.29 14.02 -3.93
CA ASP A 15 -6.12 14.51 -2.81
C ASP A 15 -5.77 15.96 -2.46
N SER A 16 -4.49 16.27 -2.36
CA SER A 16 -4.02 17.62 -2.07
C SER A 16 -4.41 18.61 -3.17
N ALA A 17 -4.33 18.19 -4.45
CA ALA A 17 -4.73 19.03 -5.57
C ALA A 17 -6.24 19.31 -5.58
N LEU A 18 -7.06 18.29 -5.27
CA LEU A 18 -8.51 18.41 -5.19
C LEU A 18 -9.01 19.19 -3.95
N ALA A 19 -8.25 19.18 -2.85
CA ALA A 19 -8.58 19.86 -1.61
C ALA A 19 -8.19 21.36 -1.58
N ARG A 20 -7.36 21.83 -2.53
CA ARG A 20 -6.88 23.23 -2.54
C ARG A 20 -8.04 24.23 -2.55
N PRO A 21 -8.03 25.25 -1.66
CA PRO A 21 -9.04 26.31 -1.66
C PRO A 21 -9.08 27.00 -3.01
N ARG A 22 -10.25 26.95 -3.65
CA ARG A 22 -10.47 27.57 -4.95
C ARG A 22 -10.47 29.09 -4.74
N VAL A 23 -9.61 29.81 -5.48
CA VAL A 23 -9.63 31.27 -5.50
C VAL A 23 -11.04 31.70 -5.92
N ARG A 24 -11.77 32.30 -4.99
CA ARG A 24 -13.19 32.70 -5.11
C ARG A 24 -13.33 33.99 -5.93
N GLY A 25 -12.53 34.13 -6.99
CA GLY A 25 -12.60 35.22 -7.97
C GLY A 25 -13.52 34.83 -9.11
N ASN A 26 -14.28 35.80 -9.62
CA ASN A 26 -15.28 35.62 -10.68
C ASN A 26 -14.69 34.88 -11.90
N ALA A 27 -15.37 33.81 -12.30
CA ALA A 27 -15.03 32.86 -13.37
C ALA A 27 -13.99 31.80 -12.99
N LYS A 28 -14.48 30.57 -12.69
CA LYS A 28 -13.72 29.36 -13.04
C LYS A 28 -13.39 29.48 -14.53
N SER A 29 -12.12 29.56 -14.91
CA SER A 29 -11.77 29.37 -16.32
C SER A 29 -12.24 27.97 -16.71
N ILE A 30 -12.79 27.83 -17.93
CA ILE A 30 -13.22 26.53 -18.45
C ILE A 30 -12.07 25.52 -18.31
N GLY A 31 -10.83 25.95 -18.57
CA GLY A 31 -9.63 25.13 -18.36
C GLY A 31 -9.45 24.61 -16.93
N GLY A 32 -9.66 25.45 -15.90
CA GLY A 32 -9.55 25.01 -14.51
C GLY A 32 -10.59 23.95 -14.13
N MET A 33 -11.81 24.07 -14.66
CA MET A 33 -12.86 23.07 -14.45
C MET A 33 -12.52 21.73 -15.12
N TRP A 34 -11.93 21.77 -16.31
CA TRP A 34 -11.50 20.56 -17.03
C TRP A 34 -10.34 19.87 -16.32
N CYS A 35 -9.38 20.62 -15.79
CA CYS A 35 -8.29 20.06 -14.98
C CYS A 35 -8.84 19.35 -13.72
N ASP A 36 -9.80 19.96 -13.03
CA ASP A 36 -10.45 19.34 -11.86
C ASP A 36 -11.14 18.02 -12.22
N MET A 37 -11.91 18.00 -13.32
CA MET A 37 -12.57 16.79 -13.80
C MET A 37 -11.56 15.71 -14.20
N ALA A 38 -10.48 16.09 -14.88
CA ALA A 38 -9.42 15.16 -15.26
C ALA A 38 -8.76 14.53 -14.02
N MET A 39 -8.39 15.34 -13.01
CA MET A 39 -7.81 14.83 -11.76
C MET A 39 -8.77 13.92 -11.00
N GLN A 40 -10.06 14.27 -10.93
CA GLN A 40 -11.08 13.40 -10.32
C GLN A 40 -11.23 12.07 -11.07
N TYR A 41 -11.25 12.13 -12.40
CA TYR A 41 -11.36 10.93 -13.23
C TYR A 41 -10.13 10.03 -13.11
N THR A 42 -8.93 10.60 -13.12
CA THR A 42 -7.67 9.87 -12.86
C THR A 42 -7.69 9.20 -11.50
N LYS A 43 -8.09 9.92 -10.44
CA LYS A 43 -8.23 9.34 -9.09
C LYS A 43 -9.21 8.15 -9.11
N SER A 44 -10.36 8.31 -9.76
CA SER A 44 -11.37 7.26 -9.86
C SER A 44 -10.87 6.00 -10.60
N ILE A 45 -10.08 6.16 -11.66
CA ILE A 45 -9.46 5.03 -12.36
C ILE A 45 -8.48 4.30 -11.44
N LEU A 46 -7.61 5.03 -10.74
CA LEU A 46 -6.64 4.43 -9.81
C LEU A 46 -7.33 3.65 -8.69
N GLU A 47 -8.34 4.23 -8.06
CA GLU A 47 -9.14 3.55 -7.03
C GLU A 47 -9.89 2.32 -7.60
N LYS A 48 -10.37 2.44 -8.85
CA LYS A 48 -10.81 1.38 -9.78
C LYS A 48 -9.90 0.15 -9.74
N GLU A 49 -8.71 0.35 -10.29
CA GLU A 49 -7.68 -0.68 -10.47
C GLU A 49 -7.24 -1.30 -9.15
N MET A 50 -7.05 -0.47 -8.11
CA MET A 50 -6.68 -0.94 -6.78
C MET A 50 -7.75 -1.87 -6.18
N SER A 51 -9.02 -1.51 -6.32
CA SER A 51 -10.15 -2.29 -5.78
C SER A 51 -10.36 -3.60 -6.56
N ALA A 52 -10.01 -3.62 -7.84
CA ALA A 52 -10.01 -4.83 -8.67
C ALA A 52 -8.83 -5.77 -8.36
N GLY A 53 -7.93 -5.39 -7.45
CA GLY A 53 -6.77 -6.20 -7.07
C GLY A 53 -5.62 -6.12 -8.08
N GLY A 54 -5.60 -5.10 -8.94
CA GLY A 54 -4.56 -4.85 -9.93
C GLY A 54 -3.18 -4.52 -9.33
N GLU A 55 -2.29 -4.03 -10.18
CA GLU A 55 -0.87 -3.81 -9.83
C GLU A 55 -0.66 -2.60 -8.91
N PHE A 56 -1.57 -1.64 -8.88
CA PHE A 56 -1.46 -0.47 -8.01
C PHE A 56 -2.02 -0.76 -6.63
N ARG A 57 -1.27 -0.40 -5.58
CA ARG A 57 -1.73 -0.50 -4.18
C ARG A 57 -1.16 0.64 -3.34
N ARG A 58 -1.86 1.00 -2.26
CA ARG A 58 -1.25 1.84 -1.22
C ARG A 58 -0.14 1.03 -0.54
N VAL A 59 0.92 1.71 -0.09
CA VAL A 59 1.90 1.11 0.82
C VAL A 59 1.17 0.57 2.03
N VAL A 60 1.46 -0.68 2.33
CA VAL A 60 1.13 -1.31 3.59
C VAL A 60 2.45 -1.53 4.30
N HIS A 61 2.60 -0.92 5.49
CA HIS A 61 3.73 -1.18 6.39
C HIS A 61 3.32 -2.32 7.31
N ALA A 62 4.26 -3.22 7.58
CA ALA A 62 4.03 -4.43 8.37
C ALA A 62 5.34 -4.89 9.00
N HIS A 63 5.25 -5.96 9.80
CA HIS A 63 6.38 -6.66 10.40
C HIS A 63 6.25 -8.15 10.14
N TRP A 64 7.38 -8.85 10.26
CA TRP A 64 7.36 -10.29 10.35
C TRP A 64 7.02 -10.74 11.77
N ILE A 65 6.29 -11.84 11.85
CA ILE A 65 6.03 -12.60 13.07
C ILE A 65 6.85 -13.89 12.91
N GLU A 66 7.94 -14.01 13.65
CA GLU A 66 8.77 -15.21 13.67
C GLU A 66 8.15 -16.25 14.62
N HIS A 67 7.85 -17.43 14.10
CA HIS A 67 7.35 -18.55 14.88
C HIS A 67 8.48 -19.55 15.13
N GLU A 68 8.73 -19.87 16.41
CA GLU A 68 9.59 -20.98 16.82
C GLU A 68 8.74 -22.24 16.96
N ALA A 69 8.93 -23.24 16.08
CA ALA A 69 8.38 -24.57 16.32
C ALA A 69 9.21 -25.29 17.40
N ASP A 70 8.51 -25.93 18.34
CA ASP A 70 9.14 -26.85 19.29
C ASP A 70 9.93 -27.93 18.53
N PHE A 71 11.12 -28.24 19.06
CA PHE A 71 12.10 -29.20 18.51
C PHE A 71 12.98 -28.72 17.34
N GLY A 72 13.03 -27.42 17.04
CA GLY A 72 14.14 -26.84 16.27
C GLY A 72 14.13 -27.13 14.76
N GLU A 73 13.02 -27.61 14.21
CA GLU A 73 12.95 -28.00 12.79
C GLU A 73 12.20 -27.01 11.88
N SER A 74 11.47 -26.02 12.40
CA SER A 74 10.89 -24.99 11.52
C SER A 74 10.71 -23.63 12.20
N LEU A 75 11.62 -22.71 11.87
CA LEU A 75 11.38 -21.27 11.95
C LEU A 75 10.63 -20.85 10.69
N TYR A 76 9.51 -20.15 10.82
CA TYR A 76 8.85 -19.50 9.69
C TYR A 76 8.48 -18.06 10.05
N CYS A 77 8.55 -17.16 9.07
CA CYS A 77 8.11 -15.78 9.22
C CYS A 77 6.66 -15.69 8.68
N GLU A 78 5.74 -15.14 9.46
CA GLU A 78 4.38 -14.80 9.04
C GLU A 78 4.25 -13.30 8.82
N CYS A 79 3.60 -12.88 7.74
CA CYS A 79 3.35 -11.46 7.49
C CYS A 79 2.19 -10.95 8.36
N SER A 80 2.42 -9.95 9.21
CA SER A 80 1.37 -9.39 10.08
C SER A 80 0.20 -8.73 9.34
N SER A 81 0.36 -8.41 8.05
CA SER A 81 -0.70 -7.81 7.23
C SER A 81 -1.61 -8.82 6.53
N CYS A 82 -1.08 -9.96 6.08
CA CYS A 82 -1.83 -10.92 5.26
C CYS A 82 -1.80 -12.35 5.78
N HIS A 83 -1.07 -12.59 6.86
CA HIS A 83 -0.90 -13.89 7.51
C HIS A 83 -0.34 -14.99 6.59
N ASN A 84 0.24 -14.61 5.45
CA ASN A 84 0.93 -15.56 4.60
C ASN A 84 2.30 -15.87 5.19
N SER A 85 2.52 -17.15 5.50
CA SER A 85 3.81 -17.66 5.96
C SER A 85 4.82 -17.74 4.81
N THR A 86 6.06 -17.42 5.11
CA THR A 86 7.24 -17.67 4.27
C THR A 86 8.26 -18.46 5.09
N GLY A 87 9.34 -18.91 4.46
CA GLY A 87 10.46 -19.51 5.20
C GLY A 87 11.15 -18.52 6.15
N ILE A 88 12.36 -18.85 6.58
CA ILE A 88 13.16 -18.06 7.54
C ILE A 88 13.60 -16.70 6.96
N ASP A 89 13.56 -16.53 5.63
CA ASP A 89 13.95 -15.29 4.98
C ASP A 89 12.88 -14.19 5.17
N CYS A 90 13.01 -13.50 6.29
CA CYS A 90 12.35 -12.25 6.62
C CYS A 90 12.92 -11.13 5.70
N THR A 91 12.42 -11.04 4.46
CA THR A 91 12.83 -10.03 3.47
C THR A 91 12.14 -8.67 3.69
N LEU A 92 12.63 -7.59 3.06
CA LEU A 92 12.03 -6.25 3.18
C LEU A 92 10.59 -6.16 2.65
N PHE A 93 10.12 -7.15 1.87
CA PHE A 93 8.77 -7.13 1.30
C PHE A 93 8.06 -8.47 1.45
N CYS A 94 6.77 -8.45 1.78
CA CYS A 94 5.96 -9.65 1.73
C CYS A 94 5.70 -10.08 0.28
N GLY A 95 6.10 -11.30 -0.08
CA GLY A 95 5.90 -11.84 -1.44
C GLY A 95 4.45 -12.10 -1.83
N ALA A 96 3.54 -12.20 -0.86
CA ALA A 96 2.11 -12.42 -1.10
C ALA A 96 1.35 -11.11 -1.28
N CYS A 97 1.46 -10.18 -0.33
CA CYS A 97 0.67 -8.93 -0.35
C CYS A 97 1.43 -7.69 -0.80
N GLY A 98 2.77 -7.73 -0.87
CA GLY A 98 3.61 -6.59 -1.22
C GLY A 98 3.83 -5.58 -0.09
N ALA A 99 3.43 -5.89 1.14
CA ALA A 99 3.70 -5.04 2.31
C ALA A 99 5.20 -4.84 2.51
N ILE A 100 5.59 -3.64 2.94
CA ILE A 100 6.97 -3.31 3.34
C ILE A 100 7.15 -3.74 4.79
N MET A 101 8.19 -4.53 5.05
CA MET A 101 8.47 -5.15 6.33
C MET A 101 9.47 -4.30 7.12
N ASP A 102 9.13 -3.03 7.33
CA ASP A 102 9.97 -2.02 7.98
C ASP A 102 9.61 -1.76 9.45
N GLU A 103 8.55 -2.37 9.95
CA GLU A 103 8.22 -2.39 11.38
C GLU A 103 9.05 -3.45 12.12
N GLN A 104 9.14 -3.30 13.45
CA GLN A 104 9.91 -4.21 14.29
C GLN A 104 9.33 -5.63 14.24
N THR A 105 10.19 -6.60 13.89
CA THR A 105 9.85 -8.04 13.88
C THR A 105 9.53 -8.55 15.29
N ILE A 106 8.49 -9.37 15.40
CA ILE A 106 8.00 -9.97 16.65
C ILE A 106 8.36 -11.45 16.65
N LYS A 107 8.77 -11.99 17.81
CA LYS A 107 9.01 -13.43 17.99
C LYS A 107 7.92 -14.03 18.87
N VAL A 108 7.33 -15.12 18.42
CA VAL A 108 6.28 -15.86 19.13
C VAL A 108 6.76 -17.28 19.38
N LYS A 109 6.48 -17.78 20.59
CA LYS A 109 6.64 -19.18 20.94
C LYS A 109 5.28 -19.84 20.85
N ASP A 110 5.12 -20.72 19.89
CA ASP A 110 3.91 -21.53 19.75
C ASP A 110 4.05 -22.71 20.72
N TYR A 111 3.37 -22.64 21.87
CA TYR A 111 3.33 -23.68 22.91
C TYR A 111 2.25 -24.73 22.66
#